data_AF-A0A133UVH6-F1
#
_entry.id   AF-A0A133UVH6-F1
#
_cell.length_a   1.000
_cell.length_b   1.000
_cell.length_c   1.000
_cell.angle_alpha   90.00
_cell.angle_beta   90.00
_cell.angle_gamma   90.00
#
_symmetry.space_group_name_H-M   'P 1'
#
loop_
_entity.id
_entity.type
_entity.pdbx_description
1 polymer ?
#
loop_
_entity_poly.entity_id
_entity_poly.type
_entity_poly.pdbx_seq_one_letter_code
_entity_poly.pdbx_strand_id
1 'polypeptide(L)'
;MRKAFKSVLRAPTKKGGRLDEGTQEFFMGHILPGTQDEYYDRSNVEFHRQEYAKLDFSDDQSSGQNEEKDAEEIEGPDKDVEKEELPEHLERGWIFLEKLDDEQFIIRRAEATDGVKT
;
A
#
# COMPACT_ATOMS: atom_id res chain seq x y z
N MET A 1 0.68 2.05 14.95
CA MET A 1 -0.56 2.12 14.15
C MET A 1 -1.00 3.52 13.73
N ARG A 2 -0.79 4.61 14.52
CA ARG A 2 -1.19 5.98 14.12
C ARG A 2 -0.59 6.49 12.80
N LYS A 3 0.67 6.16 12.53
CA LYS A 3 1.38 6.57 11.29
C LYS A 3 0.83 5.88 10.03
N ALA A 4 0.53 4.59 10.13
CA ALA A 4 -0.09 3.83 9.04
C ALA A 4 -1.48 4.39 8.71
N PHE A 5 -2.28 4.69 9.73
CA PHE A 5 -3.59 5.33 9.52
C PHE A 5 -3.48 6.70 8.85
N LYS A 6 -2.52 7.55 9.28
CA LYS A 6 -2.24 8.82 8.60
C LYS A 6 -1.83 8.63 7.12
N SER A 7 -1.13 7.54 6.80
CA SER A 7 -0.77 7.18 5.41
C SER A 7 -2.03 6.95 4.58
N VAL A 8 -2.95 6.11 5.09
CA VAL A 8 -4.24 5.82 4.45
C VAL A 8 -5.08 7.08 4.23
N LEU A 9 -5.15 7.96 5.22
CA LEU A 9 -5.89 9.23 5.10
C LEU A 9 -5.34 10.17 4.01
N ARG A 10 -4.05 10.03 3.68
CA ARG A 10 -3.36 10.81 2.63
C ARG A 10 -3.33 10.13 1.27
N ALA A 11 -3.69 8.85 1.20
CA ALA A 11 -3.73 8.11 -0.05
C ALA A 11 -4.95 8.55 -0.90
N PRO A 12 -4.93 8.28 -2.22
CA PRO A 12 -6.12 8.42 -3.04
C PRO A 12 -7.28 7.56 -2.51
N THR A 13 -8.50 8.07 -2.62
CA THR A 13 -9.70 7.30 -2.24
C THR A 13 -10.08 6.30 -3.33
N LYS A 14 -10.97 5.34 -2.99
CA LYS A 14 -11.50 4.34 -3.94
C LYS A 14 -12.12 4.92 -5.22
N LYS A 15 -12.58 6.18 -5.17
CA LYS A 15 -13.21 6.87 -6.31
C LYS A 15 -12.25 7.85 -7.01
N GLY A 16 -10.96 7.82 -6.68
CA GLY A 16 -10.00 8.85 -7.06
C GLY A 16 -10.11 10.11 -6.18
N GLY A 17 -9.12 11.00 -6.30
CA GLY A 17 -9.02 12.18 -5.43
C GLY A 17 -8.57 11.86 -4.00
N ARG A 18 -8.44 12.90 -3.15
CA ARG A 18 -7.94 12.78 -1.77
C ARG A 18 -8.99 13.28 -0.78
N LEU A 19 -8.95 12.74 0.43
CA LEU A 19 -9.73 13.26 1.54
C LEU A 19 -9.30 14.70 1.85
N ASP A 20 -10.23 15.59 2.18
CA ASP A 20 -9.88 16.96 2.53
C ASP A 20 -9.06 16.99 3.84
N GLU A 21 -8.19 18.00 3.99
CA GLU A 21 -7.29 18.08 5.13
C GLU A 21 -8.06 18.22 6.46
N GLY A 22 -9.23 18.86 6.48
CA GLY A 22 -10.06 18.98 7.68
C GLY A 22 -10.59 17.64 8.15
N THR A 23 -11.13 16.81 7.25
CA THR A 23 -11.58 15.46 7.60
C THR A 23 -10.40 14.57 8.03
N GLN A 24 -9.23 14.71 7.40
CA GLN A 24 -8.03 13.99 7.84
C GLN A 24 -7.64 14.35 9.27
N GLU A 25 -7.55 15.64 9.58
CA GLU A 25 -7.18 16.15 10.90
C GLU A 25 -8.23 15.77 11.97
N PHE A 26 -9.52 15.83 11.61
CA PHE A 26 -10.62 15.38 12.45
C PHE A 26 -10.52 13.88 12.79
N PHE A 27 -10.26 13.01 11.80
CA PHE A 27 -10.05 11.58 12.03
C PHE A 27 -8.78 11.28 12.84
N MET A 28 -7.76 12.13 12.74
CA MET A 28 -6.58 12.07 13.59
C MET A 28 -6.84 12.61 15.01
N GLY A 29 -8.02 13.16 15.27
CA GLY A 29 -8.40 13.78 16.54
C GLY A 29 -7.62 15.07 16.83
N HIS A 30 -7.11 15.73 15.80
CA HIS A 30 -6.45 17.02 15.94
C HIS A 30 -7.50 18.12 16.10
N ILE A 31 -7.14 19.16 16.86
CA ILE A 31 -7.99 20.33 17.05
C ILE A 31 -7.95 21.12 15.75
N LEU A 32 -9.11 21.32 15.13
CA LEU A 32 -9.19 22.06 13.89
C LEU A 32 -8.94 23.55 14.15
N PRO A 33 -8.21 24.24 13.28
CA PRO A 33 -7.94 25.66 13.46
C PRO A 33 -9.22 26.49 13.26
N GLY A 34 -9.55 27.33 14.25
CA GLY A 34 -10.62 28.33 14.15
C GLY A 34 -12.03 27.77 14.39
N THR A 35 -12.98 28.16 13.56
CA THR A 35 -14.43 27.89 13.72
C THR A 35 -14.90 26.62 12.99
N GLN A 36 -13.98 25.73 12.61
CA GLN A 36 -14.32 24.52 11.84
C GLN A 36 -14.94 23.40 12.70
N ASP A 37 -14.86 23.50 14.03
CA ASP A 37 -15.48 22.52 14.96
C ASP A 37 -16.99 22.34 14.71
N GLU A 38 -17.70 23.38 14.24
CA GLU A 38 -19.14 23.28 13.90
C GLU A 38 -19.40 22.38 12.67
N TYR A 39 -18.48 22.33 11.71
CA TYR A 39 -18.62 21.49 10.52
C TYR A 39 -18.29 20.03 10.80
N TYR A 40 -17.47 19.77 11.82
CA TYR A 40 -16.99 18.45 12.19
C TYR A 40 -17.56 18.00 13.54
N ASP A 41 -18.88 18.07 13.67
CA ASP A 41 -19.57 17.56 14.85
C ASP A 41 -19.45 16.03 14.92
N ARG A 42 -18.96 15.55 16.07
CA ARG A 42 -18.85 14.11 16.39
C ARG A 42 -20.21 13.43 16.43
N SER A 43 -21.30 14.18 16.64
CA SER A 43 -22.67 13.65 16.62
C SER A 43 -23.11 13.21 15.22
N ASN A 44 -22.51 13.76 14.15
CA ASN A 44 -22.86 13.45 12.77
C ASN A 44 -22.17 12.17 12.29
N VAL A 45 -22.46 11.06 12.96
CA VAL A 45 -21.84 9.74 12.73
C VAL A 45 -22.01 9.28 11.29
N GLU A 46 -23.15 9.62 10.65
CA GLU A 46 -23.45 9.16 9.30
C GLU A 46 -22.57 9.82 8.25
N PHE A 47 -22.33 11.13 8.35
CA PHE A 47 -21.38 11.83 7.50
C PHE A 47 -19.98 11.21 7.60
N HIS A 48 -19.50 11.01 8.83
CA HIS A 48 -18.17 10.42 9.07
C HIS A 48 -18.07 9.00 8.53
N ARG A 49 -19.12 8.18 8.66
CA ARG A 49 -19.15 6.83 8.08
C ARG A 49 -18.99 6.85 6.57
N GLN A 50 -19.63 7.78 5.89
CA GLN A 50 -19.52 7.90 4.43
C GLN A 50 -18.12 8.33 4.01
N GLU A 51 -17.48 9.26 4.73
CA GLU A 51 -16.09 9.64 4.48
C GLU A 51 -15.12 8.46 4.73
N TYR A 52 -15.30 7.73 5.85
CA TYR A 52 -14.53 6.53 6.15
C TYR A 52 -14.66 5.44 5.06
N ALA A 53 -15.84 5.26 4.48
CA ALA A 53 -16.08 4.23 3.47
C ALA A 53 -15.31 4.47 2.16
N LYS A 54 -14.93 5.72 1.88
CA LYS A 54 -14.13 6.10 0.70
C LYS A 54 -12.68 5.67 0.82
N LEU A 55 -12.18 5.48 2.04
CA LEU A 55 -10.80 5.09 2.29
C LEU A 55 -10.52 3.70 1.73
N ASP A 56 -9.34 3.58 1.12
CA ASP A 56 -8.80 2.30 0.71
C ASP A 56 -7.78 1.81 1.73
N PHE A 57 -8.04 0.63 2.29
CA PHE A 57 -7.17 -0.04 3.25
C PHE A 57 -6.43 -1.21 2.60
N SER A 58 -6.61 -1.42 1.29
CA SER A 58 -5.83 -2.38 0.53
C SER A 58 -4.38 -1.93 0.59
N ASP A 59 -3.50 -2.85 1.01
CA ASP A 59 -2.12 -2.56 1.38
C ASP A 59 -1.26 -2.42 0.12
N ASP A 60 -1.53 -1.42 -0.72
CA ASP A 60 -0.65 -1.06 -1.84
C ASP A 60 0.44 -0.08 -1.37
N GLN A 61 1.00 -0.34 -0.18
CA GLN A 61 2.06 0.47 0.41
C GLN A 61 3.41 0.17 -0.25
N SER A 62 3.54 0.43 -1.55
CA SER A 62 4.78 1.04 -2.05
C SER A 62 4.56 2.55 -2.07
N SER A 63 4.62 3.18 -0.91
CA SER A 63 4.65 4.64 -0.83
C SER A 63 5.93 5.16 -1.49
N GLY A 64 5.85 5.54 -2.76
CA GLY A 64 6.98 6.08 -3.49
C GLY A 64 6.68 6.36 -4.95
N GLN A 65 6.16 7.56 -5.21
CA GLN A 65 6.12 8.22 -6.52
C GLN A 65 5.07 7.74 -7.53
N ASN A 66 4.78 8.68 -8.45
CA ASN A 66 4.17 8.53 -9.76
C ASN A 66 2.65 8.79 -9.80
N GLU A 67 2.20 9.87 -10.44
CA GLU A 67 2.26 10.08 -11.90
C GLU A 67 1.69 8.87 -12.64
N GLU A 68 0.66 9.15 -13.43
CA GLU A 68 0.07 8.30 -14.44
C GLU A 68 1.09 7.32 -15.02
N LYS A 69 1.04 6.06 -14.57
CA LYS A 69 1.62 4.95 -15.31
C LYS A 69 0.62 3.82 -15.32
N ASP A 70 0.35 3.41 -16.55
CA ASP A 70 -0.61 2.41 -16.95
C ASP A 70 -0.44 1.12 -16.16
N ALA A 71 -1.57 0.43 -16.01
CA ALA A 71 -1.67 -0.90 -15.42
C ALA A 71 -0.68 -1.88 -16.09
N GLU A 72 0.48 -2.03 -15.47
CA GLU A 72 1.30 -3.22 -15.60
C GLU A 72 1.29 -3.88 -14.22
N GLU A 73 0.73 -5.08 -14.17
CA GLU A 73 0.57 -5.94 -13.01
C GLU A 73 1.94 -6.07 -12.31
N ILE A 74 2.16 -5.29 -11.25
CA ILE A 74 3.42 -5.34 -10.49
C ILE A 74 3.38 -6.64 -9.68
N GLU A 75 3.89 -7.72 -10.28
CA GLU A 75 4.23 -8.94 -9.55
C GLU A 75 5.06 -8.55 -8.32
N GLY A 76 4.56 -8.87 -7.13
CA GLY A 76 5.26 -8.61 -5.87
C GLY A 76 6.65 -9.25 -5.83
N PRO A 77 7.50 -8.91 -4.84
CA PRO A 77 8.87 -9.41 -4.77
C PRO A 77 8.95 -10.94 -4.58
N ASP A 78 7.86 -11.55 -4.12
CA ASP A 78 7.74 -12.98 -3.83
C ASP A 78 6.75 -13.61 -4.82
N LYS A 79 7.16 -14.70 -5.47
CA LYS A 79 6.38 -15.43 -6.47
C LYS A 79 6.28 -16.90 -6.10
N ASP A 80 5.09 -17.46 -6.22
CA ASP A 80 4.83 -18.90 -6.17
C ASP A 80 5.07 -19.51 -7.56
N VAL A 81 5.89 -20.56 -7.59
CA VAL A 81 6.39 -21.16 -8.83
C VAL A 81 6.37 -22.67 -8.72
N GLU A 82 6.01 -23.33 -9.81
CA GLU A 82 6.06 -24.79 -9.93
C GLU A 82 7.50 -25.31 -10.07
N LYS A 83 7.73 -26.57 -9.72
CA LYS A 83 9.06 -27.19 -9.75
C LYS A 83 9.77 -27.06 -11.11
N GLU A 84 9.00 -27.13 -12.19
CA GLU A 84 9.47 -27.08 -13.57
C GLU A 84 9.97 -25.68 -13.96
N GLU A 85 9.37 -24.64 -13.40
CA GLU A 85 9.68 -23.23 -13.70
C GLU A 85 10.73 -22.64 -12.76
N LEU A 86 10.93 -23.27 -11.59
CA LEU A 86 11.96 -22.92 -10.61
C LEU A 86 13.37 -22.75 -11.22
N PRO A 87 13.93 -23.69 -12.03
CA PRO A 87 15.27 -23.55 -12.58
C PRO A 87 15.43 -22.32 -13.49
N GLU A 88 14.43 -21.99 -14.30
CA GLU A 88 14.46 -20.81 -15.19
C GLU A 88 14.51 -19.52 -14.37
N HIS A 89 13.76 -19.46 -13.27
CA HIS A 89 13.77 -18.30 -12.39
C HIS A 89 15.08 -18.16 -11.60
N LEU A 90 15.69 -19.25 -11.16
CA LEU A 90 17.01 -19.23 -10.53
C LEU A 90 18.10 -18.69 -11.49
N GLU A 91 18.05 -19.06 -12.78
CA GLU A 91 18.96 -18.52 -13.80
C GLU A 91 18.76 -17.01 -14.03
N ARG A 92 17.53 -16.53 -13.86
CA ARG A 92 17.16 -15.11 -13.95
C ARG A 92 17.46 -14.32 -12.66
N GLY A 93 18.19 -14.91 -11.71
CA GLY A 93 18.64 -14.23 -10.49
C GLY A 93 17.60 -14.19 -9.37
N TRP A 94 16.60 -15.07 -9.40
CA TRP A 94 15.70 -15.25 -8.26
C TRP A 94 16.32 -16.18 -7.23
N ILE A 95 15.95 -15.99 -5.96
CA ILE A 95 16.43 -16.77 -4.82
C ILE A 95 15.28 -17.59 -4.28
N PHE A 96 15.52 -18.88 -4.06
CA PHE A 96 14.58 -19.76 -3.40
C PHE A 96 14.45 -19.43 -1.90
N LEU A 97 13.21 -19.28 -1.41
CA LEU A 97 12.91 -18.97 -0.01
C LEU A 97 12.38 -20.19 0.75
N GLU A 98 11.28 -20.76 0.28
CA GLU A 98 10.55 -21.80 1.03
C GLU A 98 9.81 -22.75 0.09
N LYS A 99 9.77 -24.03 0.46
CA LYS A 99 9.04 -25.07 -0.25
C LYS A 99 7.70 -25.27 0.45
N LEU A 100 6.61 -25.06 -0.27
CA LEU A 100 5.27 -25.29 0.24
C LEU A 100 4.93 -26.79 0.18
N ASP A 101 5.12 -27.40 -1.00
CA ASP A 101 4.84 -28.82 -1.29
C ASP A 101 5.89 -29.38 -2.27
N ASP A 102 5.80 -30.67 -2.65
CA ASP A 102 6.75 -31.30 -3.60
C ASP A 102 6.79 -30.66 -5.00
N GLU A 103 5.79 -29.85 -5.32
CA GLU A 103 5.58 -29.21 -6.62
C GLU A 103 5.61 -27.68 -6.56
N GLN A 104 5.52 -27.05 -5.38
CA GLN A 104 5.38 -25.60 -5.24
C GLN A 104 6.47 -24.95 -4.35
N PHE A 105 7.04 -23.86 -4.85
CA PHE A 105 8.16 -23.15 -4.25
C PHE A 105 7.93 -21.64 -4.27
N ILE A 106 8.28 -20.97 -3.18
CA ILE A 106 8.30 -19.51 -3.10
C ILE A 106 9.71 -19.03 -3.47
N ILE A 107 9.78 -18.15 -4.46
CA ILE A 107 11.01 -17.48 -4.89
C ILE A 107 10.91 -15.97 -4.68
N ARG A 108 12.06 -15.32 -4.45
CA ARG A 108 12.16 -13.86 -4.34
C ARG A 108 13.16 -13.29 -5.32
N ARG A 109 12.85 -12.17 -5.94
CA ARG A 109 13.80 -11.50 -6.85
C ARG A 109 14.99 -10.99 -6.05
N ALA A 110 16.21 -11.43 -6.35
CA ALA A 110 17.40 -10.80 -5.78
C ALA A 110 17.49 -9.41 -6.38
N GLU A 111 17.33 -8.37 -5.57
CA GLU A 111 17.74 -7.04 -6.00
C GLU A 111 19.25 -7.10 -6.25
N ALA A 112 19.65 -6.82 -7.49
CA ALA A 112 21.04 -6.71 -7.85
C ALA A 112 21.65 -5.62 -6.96
N THR A 113 22.40 -6.03 -5.94
CA THR A 113 23.26 -5.12 -5.20
C THR A 113 24.37 -4.74 -6.15
N ASP A 114 24.18 -3.60 -6.82
CA ASP A 114 25.19 -2.98 -7.66
C ASP A 114 26.49 -2.89 -6.86
N GLY A 115 27.52 -3.51 -7.41
CA GLY A 115 28.78 -3.76 -6.73
C GLY A 115 29.40 -2.46 -6.20
N VAL A 116 29.65 -2.42 -4.90
CA VAL A 116 30.64 -1.52 -4.31
C VAL A 116 32.01 -1.95 -4.81
N LYS A 117 32.47 -1.36 -5.92
CA LYS A 117 33.86 -1.41 -6.35
C LYS A 117 34.69 -0.59 -5.36
N THR A 118 35.61 -1.25 -4.66
CA THR A 118 36.71 -0.60 -3.92
C THR A 118 37.91 -0.49 -4.84
#